data_AF-O97740-F1
#
_entry.id   AF-O97740-F1
#
_cell.length_a   1.000
_cell.length_b   1.000
_cell.length_c   1.000
_cell.angle_alpha   90.00
_cell.angle_beta   90.00
_cell.angle_gamma   90.00
#
_symmetry.space_group_name_H-M   'P 1'
#
loop_
_entity.id
_entity.type
_entity.pdbx_description
1 polymer ?
#
loop_
_entity_poly.entity_id
_entity_poly.type
_entity_poly.pdbx_seq_one_letter_code
_entity_poly.pdbx_strand_id
1 'polypeptide(L)'
;LLGRKKRWSKCRIRVFVGGQINRMDQERKAIISLLSKFRLGFHEVHVLPDINQKPRAEHIKRFEDMIAPFRLNDGFKDEATVTEMRRDCPWKISDEEINKNRIKSLRQVRLNEILLDYSRDAALVVITLPIGRKGKCPSSLYMAWL
;
A
#
# COMPACT_ATOMS: atom_id res chain seq x y z
N LEU A 1 0.54 -23.52 1.20
CA LEU A 1 0.67 -24.20 2.51
C LEU A 1 -0.64 -24.17 3.30
N LEU A 2 -1.25 -22.99 3.54
CA LEU A 2 -2.53 -22.88 4.27
C LEU A 2 -3.68 -23.66 3.62
N GLY A 3 -3.90 -23.53 2.31
CA GLY A 3 -4.97 -24.25 1.60
C GLY A 3 -4.88 -25.78 1.64
N ARG A 4 -3.74 -26.35 2.04
CA ARG A 4 -3.59 -27.81 2.23
C ARG A 4 -4.07 -28.30 3.59
N LYS A 5 -4.34 -27.39 4.54
CA LYS A 5 -4.83 -27.74 5.88
C LYS A 5 -6.35 -27.95 5.83
N LYS A 6 -6.84 -28.96 6.56
CA LYS A 6 -8.27 -29.35 6.59
C LYS A 6 -9.24 -28.18 6.84
N ARG A 7 -8.86 -27.21 7.68
CA ARG A 7 -9.70 -26.03 7.99
C ARG A 7 -9.88 -25.08 6.79
N TRP A 8 -8.91 -25.02 5.90
CA TRP A 8 -8.87 -24.07 4.77
C TRP A 8 -9.03 -24.77 3.41
N SER A 9 -9.28 -26.09 3.39
CA SER A 9 -9.31 -26.88 2.15
C SER A 9 -10.47 -26.51 1.23
N LYS A 10 -11.55 -25.94 1.78
CA LYS A 10 -12.71 -25.44 1.03
C LYS A 10 -12.59 -23.96 0.64
N CYS A 11 -11.53 -23.27 1.07
CA CYS A 11 -11.38 -21.84 0.79
C CYS A 11 -10.98 -21.61 -0.67
N ARG A 12 -11.66 -20.66 -1.31
CA ARG A 12 -11.36 -20.24 -2.68
C ARG A 12 -10.24 -19.21 -2.68
N ILE A 13 -9.14 -19.52 -3.34
CA ILE A 13 -8.00 -18.61 -3.47
C ILE A 13 -8.22 -17.73 -4.70
N ARG A 14 -8.33 -16.42 -4.50
CA ARG A 14 -8.34 -15.39 -5.55
C ARG A 14 -6.99 -14.67 -5.55
N VAL A 15 -6.40 -14.47 -6.73
CA VAL A 15 -5.12 -13.78 -6.87
C VAL A 15 -5.35 -12.44 -7.57
N PHE A 16 -4.88 -11.36 -6.96
CA PHE A 16 -4.95 -10.02 -7.51
C PHE A 16 -3.54 -9.55 -7.86
N VAL A 17 -3.36 -9.03 -9.07
CA VAL A 17 -2.06 -8.54 -9.56
C VAL A 17 -2.24 -7.16 -10.15
N GLY A 18 -1.36 -6.23 -9.82
CA GLY A 18 -1.33 -4.91 -10.48
C GLY A 18 -0.80 -5.06 -11.91
N GLY A 19 -1.46 -4.42 -12.88
CA GLY A 19 -1.14 -4.56 -14.29
C GLY A 19 -1.45 -3.33 -15.12
N GLN A 20 -1.28 -3.42 -16.43
CA GLN A 20 -1.64 -2.35 -17.39
C GLN A 20 -2.86 -2.75 -18.22
N ILE A 21 -3.77 -1.79 -18.45
CA ILE A 21 -5.01 -2.00 -19.25
C ILE A 21 -4.68 -2.63 -20.61
N ASN A 22 -3.65 -2.11 -21.28
CA ASN A 22 -3.30 -2.52 -22.65
C ASN A 22 -2.72 -3.95 -22.74
N ARG A 23 -2.36 -4.57 -21.60
CA ARG A 23 -1.69 -5.87 -21.55
C ARG A 23 -2.36 -6.86 -20.60
N MET A 24 -3.58 -6.58 -20.14
CA MET A 24 -4.25 -7.38 -19.10
C MET A 24 -4.31 -8.88 -19.44
N ASP A 25 -4.69 -9.25 -20.67
CA ASP A 25 -4.80 -10.66 -21.05
C ASP A 25 -3.45 -11.38 -21.07
N GLN A 26 -2.40 -10.71 -21.54
CA GLN A 26 -1.04 -11.26 -21.56
C GLN A 26 -0.50 -11.42 -20.14
N GLU A 27 -0.66 -10.40 -19.29
CA GLU A 27 -0.24 -10.43 -17.89
C GLU A 27 -1.01 -11.51 -17.11
N ARG A 28 -2.32 -11.61 -17.32
CA ARG A 28 -3.15 -12.67 -16.72
C ARG A 28 -2.66 -14.06 -17.10
N LYS A 29 -2.41 -14.31 -18.39
CA LYS A 29 -1.87 -15.60 -18.87
C LYS A 29 -0.49 -15.90 -18.29
N ALA A 30 0.39 -14.90 -18.20
CA ALA A 30 1.72 -15.05 -17.61
C ALA A 30 1.64 -15.43 -16.12
N ILE A 31 0.76 -14.77 -15.36
CA ILE A 31 0.54 -15.06 -13.95
C ILE A 31 -0.07 -16.45 -13.76
N ILE A 32 -1.06 -16.84 -14.57
CA ILE A 32 -1.62 -18.19 -14.54
C ILE A 32 -0.54 -19.25 -14.79
N SER A 33 0.31 -19.04 -15.79
CA SER A 33 1.44 -19.92 -16.12
C SER A 33 2.47 -19.99 -14.99
N LEU A 34 2.71 -18.88 -14.28
CA LEU A 34 3.59 -18.86 -13.12
C LEU A 34 2.99 -19.63 -11.93
N LEU A 35 1.73 -19.36 -11.61
CA LEU A 35 1.02 -19.97 -10.47
C LEU A 35 0.81 -21.48 -10.64
N SER A 36 0.62 -21.94 -11.88
CA SER A 36 0.49 -23.37 -12.18
C SER A 36 1.76 -24.15 -11.83
N LYS A 37 2.96 -23.56 -12.03
CA LYS A 37 4.25 -24.15 -11.62
C LYS A 37 4.34 -24.35 -10.10
N PHE A 38 3.75 -23.44 -9.32
CA PHE A 38 3.69 -23.55 -7.86
C PHE A 38 2.64 -24.55 -7.37
N ARG A 39 1.83 -25.15 -8.28
CA ARG A 39 0.73 -26.07 -7.97
C ARG A 39 -0.20 -25.51 -6.90
N LEU A 40 -0.43 -24.20 -6.95
CA LEU A 40 -1.40 -23.51 -6.11
C LEU A 40 -2.77 -23.73 -6.75
N GLY A 41 -3.71 -24.35 -6.02
CA GLY A 41 -5.10 -24.40 -6.44
C GLY A 41 -5.73 -23.01 -6.29
N PHE A 42 -5.63 -22.17 -7.32
CA PHE A 42 -6.31 -20.87 -7.38
C PHE A 42 -7.58 -20.97 -8.21
N HIS A 43 -8.57 -20.18 -7.83
CA HIS A 43 -9.89 -20.17 -8.48
C HIS A 43 -9.96 -19.09 -9.56
N GLU A 44 -9.37 -17.92 -9.28
CA GLU A 44 -9.42 -16.80 -10.20
C GLU A 44 -8.18 -15.90 -10.07
N VAL A 45 -7.80 -15.29 -11.19
CA VAL A 45 -6.76 -14.26 -11.28
C VAL A 45 -7.39 -12.99 -11.83
N HIS A 46 -7.31 -11.90 -11.06
CA HIS A 46 -7.74 -10.56 -11.45
C HIS A 46 -6.52 -9.67 -11.68
N VAL A 47 -6.51 -8.96 -12.81
CA VAL A 47 -5.52 -7.93 -13.11
C VAL A 47 -6.15 -6.57 -12.80
N LEU A 48 -5.51 -5.80 -11.92
CA LEU A 48 -5.98 -4.50 -11.43
C LEU A 48 -5.20 -3.38 -12.12
N PRO A 49 -5.79 -2.69 -13.11
CA PRO A 49 -5.12 -1.62 -13.84
C PRO A 49 -5.01 -0.30 -13.06
N ASP A 50 -5.81 -0.17 -12.01
CA ASP A 50 -6.14 1.06 -11.31
C ASP A 50 -5.42 1.20 -9.95
N ILE A 51 -4.47 0.32 -9.67
CA ILE A 51 -3.69 0.31 -8.41
C ILE A 51 -2.88 1.60 -8.20
N ASN A 52 -2.55 2.31 -9.28
CA ASN A 52 -1.81 3.58 -9.25
C ASN A 52 -2.69 4.80 -9.57
N GLN A 53 -4.01 4.61 -9.71
CA GLN A 53 -4.92 5.74 -9.91
C GLN A 53 -5.02 6.59 -8.64
N LYS A 54 -5.41 7.85 -8.83
CA LYS A 54 -5.63 8.79 -7.72
C LYS A 54 -6.76 8.26 -6.83
N PRO A 55 -6.54 8.10 -5.50
CA PRO A 55 -7.61 7.70 -4.59
C PRO A 55 -8.72 8.75 -4.50
N ARG A 56 -9.86 8.38 -3.91
CA ARG A 56 -10.96 9.30 -3.62
C ARG A 56 -10.49 10.38 -2.65
N ALA A 57 -10.94 11.62 -2.89
CA ALA A 57 -10.52 12.78 -2.09
C ALA A 57 -10.82 12.61 -0.59
N GLU A 58 -11.95 11.98 -0.25
CA GLU A 58 -12.31 11.66 1.13
C GLU A 58 -11.27 10.78 1.83
N HIS A 59 -10.78 9.73 1.17
CA HIS A 59 -9.79 8.82 1.74
C HIS A 59 -8.39 9.45 1.81
N ILE A 60 -8.06 10.32 0.84
CA ILE A 60 -6.85 11.14 0.93
C ILE A 60 -6.91 12.04 2.16
N LYS A 61 -8.02 12.76 2.33
CA LYS A 61 -8.24 13.64 3.49
C LYS A 61 -8.14 12.87 4.80
N ARG A 62 -8.78 11.70 4.89
CA ARG A 62 -8.69 10.83 6.07
C ARG A 62 -7.25 10.44 6.41
N PHE A 63 -6.43 10.15 5.39
CA PHE A 63 -5.01 9.86 5.60
C PHE A 63 -4.23 11.09 6.04
N GLU A 64 -4.48 12.26 5.42
CA GLU A 64 -3.85 13.53 5.80
C GLU A 64 -4.19 13.93 7.24
N ASP A 65 -5.45 13.78 7.65
CA ASP A 65 -5.92 14.03 9.02
C ASP A 65 -5.24 13.09 10.03
N MET A 66 -5.03 11.82 9.66
CA MET A 66 -4.35 10.82 10.50
C MET A 66 -2.88 11.18 10.77
N ILE A 67 -2.16 11.67 9.76
CA ILE A 67 -0.74 12.03 9.90
C ILE A 67 -0.53 13.46 10.43
N ALA A 68 -1.56 14.32 10.40
CA ALA A 68 -1.46 15.72 10.77
C ALA A 68 -0.78 15.99 12.13
N PRO A 69 -1.07 15.23 13.22
CA PRO A 69 -0.41 15.43 14.52
C PRO A 69 1.10 15.16 14.47
N PHE A 70 1.54 14.34 13.53
CA PHE A 70 2.92 13.92 13.35
C PHE A 70 3.67 14.78 12.34
N ARG A 71 3.06 15.82 11.75
CA ARG A 71 3.74 16.72 10.81
C ARG A 71 4.56 17.77 11.54
N LEU A 72 5.73 18.07 10.98
CA LEU A 72 6.61 19.15 11.45
C LEU A 72 6.10 20.53 10.99
N ASN A 73 5.46 20.59 9.81
CA ASN A 73 4.99 21.81 9.14
C ASN A 73 6.14 22.83 8.99
N ASP A 74 7.21 22.37 8.35
CA ASP A 74 8.47 23.08 8.18
C ASP A 74 8.63 23.78 6.83
N GLY A 75 7.67 23.67 5.90
CA GLY A 75 7.80 24.13 4.52
C GLY A 75 8.10 25.62 4.28
N PHE A 76 7.93 26.49 5.28
CA PHE A 76 8.23 27.93 5.20
C PHE A 76 9.24 28.41 6.26
N LYS A 77 9.89 27.49 6.98
CA LYS A 77 10.83 27.82 8.06
C LYS A 77 12.27 27.78 7.54
N ASP A 78 13.14 28.57 8.14
CA ASP A 78 14.57 28.55 7.84
C ASP A 78 15.25 27.25 8.32
N GLU A 79 16.36 26.87 7.70
CA GLU A 79 17.04 25.60 7.98
C GLU A 79 17.50 25.44 9.44
N ALA A 80 17.86 26.54 10.12
CA ALA A 80 18.29 26.50 11.51
C ALA A 80 17.11 26.14 12.42
N THR A 81 15.97 26.82 12.24
CA THR A 81 14.72 26.51 12.95
C THR A 81 14.26 25.08 12.68
N VAL A 82 14.33 24.60 11.43
CA VAL A 82 13.94 23.21 11.11
C VAL A 82 14.86 22.20 11.81
N THR A 83 16.16 22.48 11.89
CA THR A 83 17.13 21.61 12.55
C THR A 83 16.85 21.51 14.05
N GLU A 84 16.53 22.62 14.70
CA GLU A 84 16.14 22.66 16.12
C GLU A 84 14.84 21.87 16.35
N MET A 85 13.80 22.14 15.55
CA MET A 85 12.53 21.42 15.66
C MET A 85 12.67 19.90 15.45
N ARG A 86 13.59 19.46 14.57
CA ARG A 86 13.90 18.03 14.38
C ARG A 86 14.61 17.42 15.59
N ARG A 87 15.43 18.19 16.31
CA ARG A 87 16.05 17.73 17.56
C ARG A 87 15.01 17.57 18.66
N ASP A 88 14.08 18.51 18.76
CA ASP A 88 13.02 18.48 19.78
C ASP A 88 11.97 17.39 19.51
N CYS A 89 11.65 17.16 18.24
CA CYS A 89 10.61 16.24 17.79
C CYS A 89 11.10 15.29 16.68
N PRO A 90 12.05 14.38 16.94
CA PRO A 90 12.63 13.50 15.93
C PRO A 90 11.65 12.49 15.31
N TRP A 91 10.48 12.30 15.91
CA TRP A 91 9.42 11.42 15.39
C TRP A 91 8.50 12.10 14.37
N LYS A 92 8.56 13.42 14.24
CA LYS A 92 7.73 14.18 13.30
C LYS A 92 8.24 14.07 11.87
N ILE A 93 7.32 14.17 10.93
CA ILE A 93 7.53 14.02 9.49
C ILE A 93 7.66 15.41 8.89
N SER A 94 8.76 15.69 8.21
CA SER A 94 8.94 16.93 7.45
C SER A 94 8.09 16.97 6.19
N ASP A 95 7.79 18.17 5.70
CA ASP A 95 7.06 18.39 4.46
C ASP A 95 7.84 17.84 3.25
N GLU A 96 9.17 17.90 3.29
CA GLU A 96 10.03 17.29 2.28
C GLU A 96 9.87 15.75 2.22
N GLU A 97 9.82 15.08 3.38
CA GLU A 97 9.62 13.63 3.48
C GLU A 97 8.23 13.19 3.03
N ILE A 98 7.20 13.99 3.34
CA ILE A 98 5.83 13.79 2.81
C ILE A 98 5.85 13.87 1.29
N ASN A 99 6.46 14.93 0.73
CA ASN A 99 6.51 15.14 -0.72
C ASN A 99 7.28 14.02 -1.43
N LYS A 100 8.45 13.62 -0.91
CA LYS A 100 9.27 12.51 -1.44
C LYS A 100 8.51 11.18 -1.46
N ASN A 101 7.63 10.95 -0.50
CA ASN A 101 6.90 9.69 -0.38
C ASN A 101 5.43 9.76 -0.85
N ARG A 102 4.98 10.90 -1.39
CA ARG A 102 3.58 11.16 -1.76
C ARG A 102 2.97 10.06 -2.64
N ILE A 103 3.68 9.63 -3.68
CA ILE A 103 3.21 8.59 -4.61
C ILE A 103 2.99 7.26 -3.87
N LYS A 104 3.89 6.89 -2.96
CA LYS A 104 3.75 5.67 -2.17
C LYS A 104 2.58 5.75 -1.20
N SER A 105 2.43 6.88 -0.50
CA SER A 105 1.31 7.11 0.42
C SER A 105 -0.04 7.02 -0.32
N LEU A 106 -0.19 7.71 -1.45
CA LEU A 106 -1.41 7.64 -2.25
C LEU A 106 -1.68 6.22 -2.77
N ARG A 107 -0.65 5.46 -3.13
CA ARG A 107 -0.81 4.05 -3.51
C ARG A 107 -1.32 3.19 -2.36
N GLN A 108 -0.91 3.44 -1.11
CA GLN A 108 -1.46 2.70 0.04
C GLN A 108 -2.93 3.03 0.28
N VAL A 109 -3.30 4.31 0.15
CA VAL A 109 -4.71 4.73 0.22
C VAL A 109 -5.53 4.06 -0.89
N ARG A 110 -5.03 4.03 -2.13
CA ARG A 110 -5.70 3.33 -3.24
C ARG A 110 -5.83 1.83 -3.02
N LEU A 111 -4.79 1.20 -2.49
CA LEU A 111 -4.82 -0.22 -2.14
C LEU A 111 -5.90 -0.51 -1.10
N ASN A 112 -6.05 0.34 -0.09
CA ASN A 112 -7.10 0.19 0.92
C ASN A 112 -8.51 0.23 0.30
N GLU A 113 -8.76 1.14 -0.66
CA GLU A 113 -10.03 1.18 -1.41
C GLU A 113 -10.31 -0.15 -2.12
N ILE A 114 -9.32 -0.66 -2.86
CA ILE A 114 -9.44 -1.92 -3.59
C ILE A 114 -9.69 -3.08 -2.63
N LEU A 115 -9.02 -3.11 -1.47
CA LEU A 115 -9.25 -4.15 -0.46
C LEU A 115 -10.68 -4.11 0.07
N LEU A 116 -11.21 -2.92 0.35
CA LEU A 116 -12.58 -2.72 0.83
C LEU A 116 -13.65 -3.04 -0.22
N ASP A 117 -13.32 -2.90 -1.51
CA ASP A 117 -14.23 -3.18 -2.63
C ASP A 117 -14.25 -4.69 -2.97
N TYR A 118 -13.09 -5.35 -3.00
CA TYR A 118 -12.98 -6.73 -3.51
C TYR A 118 -12.85 -7.81 -2.44
N SER A 119 -12.43 -7.44 -1.22
CA SER A 119 -11.99 -8.39 -0.19
C SER A 119 -12.57 -8.13 1.21
N ARG A 120 -13.64 -7.34 1.32
CA ARG A 120 -14.31 -7.03 2.60
C ARG A 120 -14.71 -8.27 3.41
N ASP A 121 -15.28 -9.26 2.73
CA ASP A 121 -15.78 -10.49 3.35
C ASP A 121 -14.77 -11.66 3.26
N ALA A 122 -13.51 -11.36 2.93
CA ALA A 122 -12.48 -12.39 2.83
C ALA A 122 -12.04 -12.87 4.22
N ALA A 123 -11.92 -14.19 4.39
CA ALA A 123 -11.44 -14.78 5.65
C ALA A 123 -9.95 -14.47 5.94
N LEU A 124 -9.15 -14.21 4.91
CA LEU A 124 -7.75 -13.84 5.02
C LEU A 124 -7.32 -13.05 3.77
N VAL A 125 -6.61 -11.94 3.98
CA VAL A 125 -5.95 -11.17 2.93
C VAL A 125 -4.45 -11.31 3.11
N VAL A 126 -3.77 -11.80 2.07
CA VAL A 126 -2.31 -11.85 2.01
C VAL A 126 -1.85 -10.72 1.09
N ILE A 127 -1.25 -9.68 1.65
CA ILE A 127 -0.79 -8.50 0.92
C ILE A 127 0.73 -8.36 0.99
N THR A 128 1.33 -7.87 -0.09
CA THR A 128 2.72 -7.45 -0.10
C THR A 128 2.85 -6.14 0.67
N LEU A 129 3.59 -6.17 1.79
CA LEU A 129 3.81 -4.98 2.60
C LEU A 129 4.65 -3.93 1.84
N PRO A 130 4.34 -2.63 2.00
CA PRO A 130 5.20 -1.58 1.48
C PRO A 130 6.57 -1.63 2.18
N ILE A 131 7.63 -1.22 1.48
CA ILE A 131 8.98 -1.16 2.06
C ILE A 131 9.37 0.30 2.29
N GLY A 132 9.51 0.67 3.56
CA GLY A 132 10.13 1.92 4.01
C GLY A 132 11.64 1.75 4.14
N ARG A 133 12.43 2.45 3.32
CA ARG A 133 13.90 2.42 3.44
C ARG A 133 14.34 3.32 4.60
N LYS A 134 15.19 2.79 5.49
CA LYS A 134 15.80 3.55 6.60
C LYS A 134 16.47 4.82 6.07
N GLY A 135 16.20 5.96 6.71
CA GLY A 135 16.71 7.27 6.30
C GLY A 135 15.99 7.93 5.12
N LYS A 136 15.03 7.25 4.46
CA LYS A 136 14.19 7.84 3.39
C LYS A 136 12.70 7.87 3.72
N CYS A 137 12.26 6.99 4.61
CA CYS A 137 10.90 6.97 5.12
C CYS A 137 10.95 7.08 6.65
N PRO A 138 10.34 8.13 7.23
CA PRO A 138 10.17 8.24 8.68
C PRO A 138 9.37 7.06 9.23
N SER A 139 9.69 6.65 10.46
CA SER A 139 9.01 5.54 11.13
C SER A 139 7.51 5.81 11.31
N SER A 140 7.14 7.04 11.70
CA SER A 140 5.75 7.47 11.84
C SER A 140 4.97 7.39 10.51
N LEU A 141 5.58 7.81 9.40
CA LEU A 141 4.98 7.69 8.07
C LEU A 141 4.84 6.23 7.63
N TYR A 142 5.86 5.41 7.88
CA TYR A 142 5.81 3.99 7.56
C TYR A 142 4.72 3.26 8.35
N MET A 143 4.55 3.58 9.64
CA MET A 143 3.47 3.01 10.45
C MET A 143 2.09 3.47 9.98
N ALA A 144 1.96 4.72 9.51
CA ALA A 144 0.70 5.21 8.94
C ALA A 144 0.32 4.53 7.61
N TRP A 145 1.24 3.83 6.96
CA TRP A 145 0.96 3.05 5.74
C TRP A 145 0.41 1.65 6.02
N LEU A 146 0.68 1.10 7.21
CA LEU A 146 0.31 -0.25 7.62
C LEU A 146 -1.08 -0.28 8.24
#